data_AF-A0A4Y7PGQ3-F1
#
_entry.id   AF-A0A4Y7PGQ3-F1
#
_cell.length_a   1.000
_cell.length_b   1.000
_cell.length_c   1.000
_cell.angle_alpha   90.00
_cell.angle_beta   90.00
_cell.angle_gamma   90.00
#
_symmetry.space_group_name_H-M   'P 1'
#
loop_
_entity.id
_entity.type
_entity.pdbx_description
1 polymer ?
#
loop_
_entity_poly.entity_id
_entity_poly.type
_entity_poly.pdbx_seq_one_letter_code
_entity_poly.pdbx_strand_id
1 'polypeptide(L)'
;MIEFKLRDGDTHRRQCNEWNNLETPKERGDFFTKYGARWTELARLPYLDLVRCTVVDPMHNLLLGIVKNQWYGQWILQGALRKATTTHGRELDVIHQFLESFESPLWAGKLPLRVGEPAGGSLSADEYKLAAITVLPIIIPIVWDMYSEEANVDFQKAKLKWEDDKKEYEMAMALWESNAHQDAETGEIQTGKKRKADGQPVPPKKPKVRMQDGEARNFLRLATALKILLSSSIDDEQLERAQILLEEYLLGFKELYGESAMKPNQAWAVHIVDQIRDFGPVYSFWTFVSERLNKLLKNFNSNGLKGGQMEISMMRSFGREKQLRTMVYVPFRVLHGLTSTSSFSS
;
A
#
# COMPACT_ATOMS: atom_id res chain seq x y z
N MET A 1 1.03 29.24 -6.47
CA MET A 1 1.39 27.81 -6.65
C MET A 1 2.87 27.69 -6.37
N ILE A 2 3.28 26.83 -5.44
CA ILE A 2 4.71 26.53 -5.25
C ILE A 2 5.10 25.65 -6.44
N GLU A 3 5.92 26.19 -7.33
CA GLU A 3 6.44 25.45 -8.48
C GLU A 3 7.53 24.49 -7.98
N PHE A 4 7.22 23.20 -7.96
CA PHE A 4 8.20 22.17 -7.64
C PHE A 4 9.12 21.97 -8.84
N LYS A 5 10.38 22.39 -8.72
CA LYS A 5 11.39 22.12 -9.73
C LYS A 5 11.65 20.60 -9.81
N LEU A 6 11.46 20.03 -11.00
CA LEU A 6 11.78 18.63 -11.25
C LEU A 6 13.26 18.36 -11.00
N ARG A 7 13.56 17.19 -10.42
CA ARG A 7 14.93 16.75 -10.19
C ARG A 7 15.54 16.30 -11.51
N ASP A 8 16.72 16.80 -11.83
CA ASP A 8 17.48 16.42 -13.02
C ASP A 8 18.63 15.45 -12.70
N GLY A 9 18.90 14.52 -13.63
CA GLY A 9 19.90 13.46 -13.46
C GLY A 9 21.32 13.98 -13.26
N ASP A 10 21.71 15.02 -13.99
CA ASP A 10 23.06 15.59 -13.93
C ASP A 10 23.34 16.29 -12.61
N THR A 11 22.40 17.11 -12.12
CA THR A 11 22.50 17.75 -10.80
C THR A 11 22.45 16.70 -9.71
N HIS A 12 21.60 15.67 -9.82
CA HIS A 12 21.59 14.58 -8.85
C HIS A 12 22.95 13.86 -8.79
N ARG A 13 23.56 13.57 -9.94
CA ARG A 13 24.91 12.98 -10.01
C ARG A 13 25.97 13.90 -9.39
N ARG A 14 25.94 15.21 -9.68
CA ARG A 14 26.85 16.18 -9.05
C ARG A 14 26.69 16.16 -7.53
N GLN A 15 25.45 16.18 -7.04
CA GLN A 15 25.15 16.09 -5.61
C GLN A 15 25.62 14.78 -4.98
N CYS A 16 25.53 13.64 -5.68
CA CYS A 16 26.10 12.37 -5.21
C CYS A 16 27.62 12.46 -5.04
N ASN A 17 28.34 13.11 -5.97
CA ASN A 17 29.78 13.32 -5.88
C ASN A 17 30.14 14.29 -4.74
N GLU A 18 29.40 15.38 -4.58
CA GLU A 18 29.56 16.30 -3.45
C GLU A 18 29.39 15.57 -2.12
N TRP A 19 28.33 14.75 -1.98
CA TRP A 19 28.10 13.92 -0.79
C TRP A 19 29.27 12.97 -0.52
N ASN A 20 29.87 12.38 -1.56
CA ASN A 20 31.00 11.46 -1.43
C ASN A 20 32.26 12.14 -0.87
N ASN A 21 32.44 13.43 -1.22
CA ASN A 21 33.58 14.23 -0.78
C ASN A 21 33.43 14.80 0.64
N LEU A 22 32.25 14.70 1.26
CA LEU A 22 32.06 15.10 2.66
C LEU A 22 32.78 14.13 3.59
N GLU A 23 33.44 14.67 4.63
CA GLU A 23 34.30 13.90 5.53
C GLU A 23 33.52 13.32 6.71
N THR A 24 32.54 14.06 7.25
CA THR A 24 31.87 13.65 8.49
C THR A 24 30.50 13.01 8.25
N PRO A 25 30.10 12.03 9.09
CA PRO A 25 28.75 11.46 9.04
C PRO A 25 27.64 12.50 9.24
N LYS A 26 27.90 13.55 10.04
CA LYS A 26 26.93 14.62 10.30
C LYS A 26 26.67 15.44 9.03
N GLU A 27 27.73 15.91 8.37
CA GLU A 27 27.60 16.66 7.10
C GLU A 27 26.88 15.82 6.04
N ARG A 28 27.23 14.53 5.94
CA ARG A 28 26.54 13.60 5.03
C ARG A 28 25.06 13.45 5.35
N GLY A 29 24.69 13.43 6.63
CA GLY A 29 23.30 13.40 7.08
C GLY A 29 22.54 14.69 6.75
N ASP A 30 23.16 15.84 7.04
CA ASP A 30 22.58 17.16 6.76
C ASP A 30 22.42 17.38 5.25
N PHE A 31 23.41 16.97 4.45
CA PHE A 31 23.36 17.04 2.99
C PHE A 31 22.27 16.15 2.41
N PHE A 32 22.15 14.90 2.88
CA PHE A 32 21.07 14.01 2.47
C PHE A 32 19.70 14.57 2.85
N THR A 33 19.56 15.19 4.02
CA THR A 33 18.29 15.82 4.43
C THR A 33 17.92 16.98 3.51
N LYS A 34 18.89 17.81 3.11
CA LYS A 34 18.68 18.96 2.24
C LYS A 34 18.41 18.58 0.78
N TYR A 35 19.19 17.65 0.24
CA TYR A 35 19.21 17.37 -1.20
C TYR A 35 18.68 16.00 -1.57
N GLY A 36 18.47 15.08 -0.62
CA GLY A 36 18.01 13.71 -0.87
C GLY A 36 18.95 12.91 -1.79
N ALA A 37 20.25 13.19 -1.75
CA ALA A 37 21.27 12.57 -2.58
C ALA A 37 22.36 11.93 -1.70
N ARG A 38 22.82 10.75 -2.10
CA ARG A 38 23.88 9.97 -1.44
C ARG A 38 24.76 9.30 -2.50
N TRP A 39 26.03 9.08 -2.20
CA TRP A 39 26.92 8.34 -3.08
C TRP A 39 26.42 6.91 -3.36
N THR A 40 26.47 6.53 -4.63
CA THR A 40 26.31 5.16 -5.12
C THR A 40 27.34 4.94 -6.21
N GLU A 41 27.91 3.73 -6.30
CA GLU A 41 28.85 3.38 -7.37
C GLU A 41 28.23 3.55 -8.77
N LEU A 42 26.91 3.44 -8.86
CA LEU A 42 26.14 3.69 -10.08
C LEU A 42 26.29 5.14 -10.59
N ALA A 43 26.59 6.10 -9.71
CA ALA A 43 26.82 7.49 -10.08
C ALA A 43 28.08 7.68 -10.95
N ARG A 44 28.97 6.69 -10.98
CA ARG A 44 30.16 6.67 -11.86
C ARG A 44 29.82 6.40 -13.32
N LEU A 45 28.65 5.81 -13.60
CA LEU A 45 28.27 5.39 -14.95
C LEU A 45 27.63 6.57 -15.70
N PRO A 46 28.33 7.27 -16.61
CA PRO A 46 27.84 8.52 -17.20
C PRO A 46 26.55 8.33 -18.02
N TYR A 47 26.34 7.12 -18.54
CA TYR A 47 25.15 6.75 -19.32
C TYR A 47 23.93 6.42 -18.46
N LEU A 48 24.09 6.24 -17.14
CA LEU A 48 22.99 5.87 -16.25
C LEU A 48 22.41 7.12 -15.60
N ASP A 49 21.19 7.51 -15.98
CA ASP A 49 20.44 8.57 -15.30
C ASP A 49 19.82 8.00 -14.02
N LEU A 50 20.38 8.36 -12.86
CA LEU A 50 19.92 7.86 -11.56
C LEU A 50 18.49 8.28 -11.22
N VAL A 51 17.99 9.39 -11.78
CA VAL A 51 16.63 9.86 -11.53
C VAL A 51 15.65 9.06 -12.35
N ARG A 52 15.93 8.89 -13.65
CA ARG A 52 15.05 8.11 -14.56
C ARG A 52 15.11 6.61 -14.34
N CYS A 53 16.29 6.07 -14.00
CA CYS A 53 16.49 4.64 -13.78
C CYS A 53 16.15 4.18 -12.36
N THR A 54 15.63 5.05 -11.50
CA THR A 54 15.04 4.65 -10.22
C THR A 54 13.60 4.20 -10.44
N VAL A 55 13.39 2.89 -10.39
CA VAL A 55 12.09 2.29 -10.68
C VAL A 55 11.18 2.29 -9.45
N VAL A 56 9.91 2.65 -9.65
CA VAL A 56 8.86 2.53 -8.64
C VAL A 56 8.32 1.11 -8.71
N ASP A 57 8.71 0.28 -7.74
CA ASP A 57 8.31 -1.11 -7.73
C ASP A 57 6.78 -1.28 -7.62
N PRO A 58 6.11 -1.96 -8.57
CA PRO A 58 4.65 -2.11 -8.57
C PRO A 58 4.12 -2.92 -7.38
N MET A 59 4.90 -3.88 -6.89
CA MET A 59 4.51 -4.72 -5.77
C MET A 59 4.40 -3.91 -4.48
N HIS A 60 5.41 -3.11 -4.15
CA HIS A 60 5.42 -2.27 -2.96
C HIS A 60 4.55 -1.03 -3.13
N ASN A 61 4.56 -0.39 -4.30
CA ASN A 61 3.88 0.87 -4.50
C ASN A 61 2.38 0.71 -4.79
N LEU A 62 2.03 -0.08 -5.81
CA LEU A 62 0.64 -0.22 -6.24
C LEU A 62 -0.11 -1.18 -5.31
N LEU A 63 0.43 -2.38 -5.07
CA LEU A 63 -0.28 -3.43 -4.31
C LEU A 63 -0.20 -3.18 -2.81
N LEU A 64 1.00 -3.16 -2.22
CA LEU A 64 1.18 -2.97 -0.78
C LEU A 64 1.03 -1.50 -0.33
N GLY A 65 1.08 -0.55 -1.25
CA GLY A 65 0.87 0.87 -0.99
C GLY A 65 -0.57 1.27 -1.24
N ILE A 66 -0.98 1.38 -2.50
CA ILE A 66 -2.29 1.94 -2.88
C ILE A 66 -3.44 1.00 -2.56
N VAL A 67 -3.40 -0.25 -3.05
CA VAL A 67 -4.51 -1.21 -2.84
C VAL A 67 -4.69 -1.49 -1.36
N LYS A 68 -3.60 -1.75 -0.64
CA LYS A 68 -3.63 -1.92 0.82
C LYS A 68 -4.20 -0.69 1.53
N ASN A 69 -3.82 0.53 1.12
CA ASN A 69 -4.37 1.75 1.74
C ASN A 69 -5.87 1.89 1.49
N GLN A 70 -6.34 1.58 0.28
CA GLN A 70 -7.77 1.59 -0.04
C GLN A 70 -8.53 0.53 0.78
N TRP A 71 -8.10 -0.74 0.70
CA TRP A 71 -8.74 -1.86 1.38
C TRP A 71 -8.64 -1.72 2.91
N TYR A 72 -7.42 -1.74 3.45
CA TYR A 72 -7.23 -1.80 4.89
C TYR A 72 -7.31 -0.42 5.54
N GLY A 73 -6.64 0.58 4.95
CA GLY A 73 -6.54 1.91 5.53
C GLY A 73 -7.85 2.68 5.56
N GLN A 74 -8.61 2.64 4.46
CA GLN A 74 -9.90 3.32 4.36
C GLN A 74 -11.05 2.40 4.76
N TRP A 75 -11.19 1.22 4.14
CA TRP A 75 -12.41 0.45 4.37
C TRP A 75 -12.45 -0.36 5.67
N ILE A 76 -11.36 -1.01 6.05
CA ILE A 76 -11.32 -1.80 7.29
C ILE A 76 -11.15 -0.89 8.52
N LEU A 77 -10.09 -0.07 8.55
CA LEU A 77 -9.75 0.71 9.75
C LEU A 77 -10.74 1.86 10.04
N GLN A 78 -11.38 2.45 9.02
CA GLN A 78 -12.41 3.46 9.24
C GLN A 78 -13.81 2.85 9.45
N GLY A 79 -13.95 1.52 9.39
CA GLY A 79 -15.20 0.83 9.65
C GLY A 79 -16.24 0.96 8.54
N ALA A 80 -15.82 1.15 7.29
CA ALA A 80 -16.71 1.05 6.14
C ALA A 80 -17.23 -0.38 5.99
N LEU A 81 -16.30 -1.36 6.07
CA LEU A 81 -16.59 -2.79 6.03
C LEU A 81 -16.44 -3.38 7.43
N ARG A 82 -17.55 -3.73 8.08
CA ARG A 82 -17.55 -4.23 9.46
C ARG A 82 -17.67 -5.75 9.48
N LYS A 83 -17.07 -6.35 10.51
CA LYS A 83 -17.27 -7.77 10.82
C LYS A 83 -18.66 -8.02 11.41
N ALA A 84 -19.15 -9.25 11.26
CA ALA A 84 -20.37 -9.71 11.93
C ALA A 84 -20.36 -9.38 13.42
N THR A 85 -21.55 -9.10 13.94
CA THR A 85 -21.80 -9.21 15.39
C THR A 85 -22.47 -10.55 15.66
N THR A 86 -22.52 -10.97 16.92
CA THR A 86 -23.17 -12.22 17.34
C THR A 86 -24.64 -12.32 16.92
N THR A 87 -25.29 -11.18 16.64
CA THR A 87 -26.73 -11.10 16.35
C THR A 87 -27.05 -10.62 14.93
N HIS A 88 -26.08 -10.09 14.18
CA HIS A 88 -26.33 -9.48 12.87
C HIS A 88 -25.14 -9.69 11.93
N GLY A 89 -25.42 -10.22 10.74
CA GLY A 89 -24.48 -10.26 9.62
C GLY A 89 -24.16 -8.86 9.11
N ARG A 90 -22.93 -8.65 8.66
CA ARG A 90 -22.40 -7.34 8.24
C ARG A 90 -21.69 -7.43 6.89
N GLU A 91 -21.13 -6.30 6.45
CA GLU A 91 -20.56 -6.13 5.12
C GLU A 91 -19.49 -7.19 4.78
N LEU A 92 -18.61 -7.54 5.74
CA LEU A 92 -17.59 -8.56 5.52
C LEU A 92 -18.16 -9.97 5.36
N ASP A 93 -19.33 -10.29 5.95
CA ASP A 93 -19.92 -11.63 5.81
C ASP A 93 -20.36 -11.91 4.38
N VAL A 94 -20.85 -10.89 3.67
CA VAL A 94 -21.19 -11.00 2.25
C VAL A 94 -19.93 -11.32 1.43
N ILE A 95 -18.80 -10.69 1.75
CA ILE A 95 -17.51 -10.97 1.09
C ILE A 95 -17.04 -12.39 1.44
N HIS A 96 -17.12 -12.81 2.69
CA HIS A 96 -16.71 -14.16 3.12
C HIS A 96 -17.56 -15.24 2.45
N GLN A 97 -18.89 -15.08 2.42
CA GLN A 97 -19.81 -16.00 1.75
C GLN A 97 -19.53 -16.08 0.24
N PHE A 98 -19.24 -14.94 -0.39
CA PHE A 98 -18.81 -14.93 -1.78
C PHE A 98 -17.53 -15.76 -1.97
N LEU A 99 -16.52 -15.55 -1.12
CA LEU A 99 -15.24 -16.26 -1.17
C LEU A 99 -15.36 -17.77 -0.93
N GLU A 100 -16.31 -18.23 -0.12
CA GLU A 100 -16.59 -19.66 0.08
C GLU A 100 -17.03 -20.36 -1.21
N SER A 101 -17.76 -19.63 -2.08
CA SER A 101 -18.20 -20.13 -3.38
C SER A 101 -17.25 -19.78 -4.53
N PHE A 102 -16.25 -18.94 -4.30
CA PHE A 102 -15.39 -18.41 -5.36
C PHE A 102 -14.29 -19.41 -5.73
N GLU A 103 -14.35 -19.91 -6.96
CA GLU A 103 -13.33 -20.79 -7.52
C GLU A 103 -12.23 -19.98 -8.22
N SER A 104 -11.03 -19.97 -7.63
CA SER A 104 -9.85 -19.34 -8.24
C SER A 104 -9.14 -20.30 -9.20
N PRO A 105 -8.69 -19.84 -10.40
CA PRO A 105 -7.85 -20.64 -11.28
C PRO A 105 -6.56 -21.12 -10.58
N LEU A 106 -6.05 -22.29 -10.95
CA LEU A 106 -4.87 -22.92 -10.30
C LEU A 106 -3.59 -22.07 -10.31
N TRP A 107 -3.46 -21.19 -11.30
CA TRP A 107 -2.30 -20.30 -11.45
C TRP A 107 -2.44 -19.01 -10.63
N ALA A 108 -3.61 -18.72 -10.09
CA ALA A 108 -3.88 -17.57 -9.25
C ALA A 108 -3.86 -18.00 -7.77
N GLY A 109 -3.49 -17.06 -6.88
CA GLY A 109 -3.59 -17.29 -5.44
C GLY A 109 -5.03 -17.52 -4.97
N LYS A 110 -5.20 -17.68 -3.66
CA LYS A 110 -6.51 -17.65 -2.98
C LYS A 110 -6.47 -16.58 -1.91
N LEU A 111 -7.60 -15.91 -1.70
CA LEU A 111 -7.74 -15.00 -0.56
C LEU A 111 -8.06 -15.80 0.71
N PRO A 112 -7.58 -15.35 1.89
CA PRO A 112 -8.05 -15.88 3.16
C PRO A 112 -9.56 -15.72 3.28
N LEU A 113 -10.26 -16.78 3.73
CA LEU A 113 -11.72 -16.78 3.86
C LEU A 113 -12.25 -15.69 4.79
N ARG A 114 -11.44 -15.25 5.76
CA ARG A 114 -11.78 -14.21 6.76
C ARG A 114 -11.07 -12.88 6.48
N VAL A 115 -10.86 -12.55 5.20
CA VAL A 115 -10.13 -11.35 4.78
C VAL A 115 -10.75 -10.08 5.35
N GLY A 116 -9.92 -9.18 5.90
CA GLY A 116 -10.39 -7.95 6.56
C GLY A 116 -10.64 -8.13 8.06
N GLU A 117 -10.69 -9.36 8.57
CA GLU A 117 -10.66 -9.66 10.00
C GLU A 117 -9.26 -10.00 10.50
N PRO A 118 -8.95 -9.83 11.80
CA PRO A 118 -7.69 -10.30 12.38
C PRO A 118 -7.40 -11.78 12.12
N ALA A 119 -8.44 -12.62 12.08
CA ALA A 119 -8.33 -14.05 11.80
C ALA A 119 -7.87 -14.38 10.37
N GLY A 120 -8.16 -13.51 9.40
CA GLY A 120 -7.69 -13.65 8.02
C GLY A 120 -6.24 -13.22 7.80
N GLY A 121 -5.62 -12.59 8.79
CA GLY A 121 -4.25 -12.09 8.69
C GLY A 121 -4.10 -10.90 7.74
N SER A 122 -2.84 -10.52 7.48
CA SER A 122 -2.51 -9.51 6.48
C SER A 122 -2.31 -10.16 5.12
N LEU A 123 -2.85 -9.54 4.08
CA LEU A 123 -2.64 -9.99 2.72
C LEU A 123 -1.20 -9.70 2.25
N SER A 124 -0.64 -10.67 1.54
CA SER A 124 0.55 -10.53 0.71
C SER A 124 0.26 -9.68 -0.53
N ALA A 125 1.31 -9.27 -1.24
CA ALA A 125 1.15 -8.49 -2.46
C ALA A 125 0.39 -9.26 -3.56
N ASP A 126 0.64 -10.57 -3.71
CA ASP A 126 -0.06 -11.40 -4.70
C ASP A 126 -1.56 -11.54 -4.36
N GLU A 127 -1.89 -11.68 -3.08
CA GLU A 127 -3.28 -11.67 -2.62
C GLU A 127 -3.93 -10.30 -2.86
N TYR A 128 -3.24 -9.18 -2.62
CA TYR A 128 -3.77 -7.86 -2.99
C TYR A 128 -3.97 -7.70 -4.49
N LYS A 129 -3.08 -8.27 -5.31
CA LYS A 129 -3.25 -8.30 -6.78
C LYS A 129 -4.54 -9.02 -7.14
N LEU A 130 -4.74 -10.24 -6.65
CA LEU A 130 -5.95 -11.03 -6.89
C LEU A 130 -7.22 -10.31 -6.39
N ALA A 131 -7.16 -9.75 -5.19
CA ALA A 131 -8.26 -9.00 -4.59
C ALA A 131 -8.65 -7.82 -5.50
N ALA A 132 -7.69 -6.99 -5.90
CA ALA A 132 -7.95 -5.76 -6.62
C ALA A 132 -8.43 -5.95 -8.06
N ILE A 133 -7.92 -6.96 -8.78
CA ILE A 133 -8.20 -7.11 -10.23
C ILE A 133 -9.28 -8.15 -10.54
N THR A 134 -9.65 -8.99 -9.57
CA THR A 134 -10.57 -10.12 -9.80
C THR A 134 -11.72 -10.13 -8.81
N VAL A 135 -11.46 -10.28 -7.50
CA VAL A 135 -12.50 -10.58 -6.50
C VAL A 135 -13.30 -9.33 -6.13
N LEU A 136 -12.61 -8.29 -5.63
CA LEU A 136 -13.25 -7.10 -5.09
C LEU A 136 -14.05 -6.28 -6.12
N PRO A 137 -13.63 -6.16 -7.39
CA PRO A 137 -14.43 -5.46 -8.40
C PRO A 137 -15.81 -6.08 -8.65
N ILE A 138 -15.98 -7.37 -8.32
CA ILE A 138 -17.26 -8.07 -8.44
C ILE A 138 -18.12 -7.81 -7.19
N ILE A 139 -17.56 -8.01 -6.00
CA ILE A 139 -18.34 -8.03 -4.77
C ILE A 139 -18.52 -6.66 -4.11
N ILE A 140 -17.57 -5.73 -4.27
CA ILE A 140 -17.64 -4.40 -3.63
C ILE A 140 -18.84 -3.57 -4.09
N PRO A 141 -19.17 -3.48 -5.40
CA PRO A 141 -20.37 -2.76 -5.83
C PRO A 141 -21.65 -3.30 -5.19
N ILE A 142 -21.75 -4.64 -5.05
CA ILE A 142 -22.90 -5.31 -4.43
C ILE A 142 -22.98 -4.96 -2.94
N VAL A 143 -21.86 -5.03 -2.22
CA VAL A 143 -21.81 -4.67 -0.79
C VAL A 143 -22.17 -3.20 -0.57
N TRP A 144 -21.70 -2.29 -1.43
CA TRP A 144 -22.07 -0.87 -1.34
C TRP A 144 -23.55 -0.64 -1.60
N ASP A 145 -24.12 -1.29 -2.61
CA ASP A 145 -25.55 -1.21 -2.90
C ASP A 145 -26.40 -1.68 -1.71
N MET A 146 -26.04 -2.80 -1.09
CA MET A 146 -26.77 -3.37 0.04
C MET A 146 -26.74 -2.53 1.33
N TYR A 147 -25.63 -1.86 1.62
CA TYR A 147 -25.39 -1.25 2.95
C TYR A 147 -25.29 0.28 2.95
N SER A 148 -25.29 0.93 1.78
CA SER A 148 -25.16 2.40 1.67
C SER A 148 -26.31 3.15 2.35
N GLU A 149 -27.55 2.70 2.19
CA GLU A 149 -28.71 3.34 2.83
C GLU A 149 -28.63 3.25 4.36
N GLU A 150 -28.30 2.07 4.90
CA GLU A 150 -28.09 1.87 6.33
C GLU A 150 -26.95 2.78 6.84
N ALA A 151 -25.86 2.89 6.09
CA ALA A 151 -24.72 3.74 6.44
C ALA A 151 -25.11 5.22 6.54
N ASN A 152 -25.98 5.69 5.64
CA ASN A 152 -26.47 7.06 5.67
C ASN A 152 -27.41 7.27 6.88
N VAL A 153 -28.30 6.33 7.18
CA VAL A 153 -29.17 6.41 8.37
C VAL A 153 -28.34 6.44 9.66
N ASP A 154 -27.33 5.58 9.78
CA ASP A 154 -26.38 5.58 10.90
C ASP A 154 -25.70 6.94 11.04
N PHE A 155 -25.26 7.52 9.93
CA PHE A 155 -24.61 8.83 9.90
C PHE A 155 -25.56 9.95 10.36
N GLN A 156 -26.81 9.98 9.88
CA GLN A 156 -27.77 11.02 10.30
C GLN A 156 -28.03 10.96 11.81
N LYS A 157 -28.19 9.75 12.37
CA LYS A 157 -28.33 9.57 13.82
C LYS A 157 -27.10 10.06 14.58
N ALA A 158 -25.90 9.70 14.11
CA ALA A 158 -24.65 10.15 14.71
C ALA A 158 -24.45 11.66 14.61
N LYS A 159 -24.91 12.28 13.50
CA LYS A 159 -24.87 13.73 13.28
C LYS A 159 -25.75 14.48 14.27
N LEU A 160 -27.00 14.05 14.45
CA LEU A 160 -27.91 14.66 15.44
C LEU A 160 -27.31 14.60 16.84
N LYS A 161 -26.81 13.42 17.25
CA LYS A 161 -26.13 13.27 18.54
C LYS A 161 -24.92 14.20 18.67
N TRP A 162 -24.08 14.29 17.64
CA TRP A 162 -22.93 15.18 17.64
C TRP A 162 -23.32 16.65 17.75
N GLU A 163 -24.44 17.07 17.14
CA GLU A 163 -24.94 18.44 17.27
C GLU A 163 -25.35 18.77 18.71
N ASP A 164 -25.92 17.80 19.44
CA ASP A 164 -26.25 17.97 20.85
C ASP A 164 -24.98 17.94 21.74
N ASP A 165 -24.10 16.96 21.54
CA ASP A 165 -22.81 16.88 22.24
C ASP A 165 -21.96 18.16 22.01
N LYS A 166 -22.07 18.78 20.83
CA LYS A 166 -21.37 20.04 20.50
C LYS A 166 -21.90 21.22 21.28
N LYS A 167 -23.23 21.33 21.48
CA LYS A 167 -23.82 22.39 22.31
C LYS A 167 -23.36 22.23 23.76
N GLU A 168 -23.38 21.01 24.29
CA GLU A 168 -22.89 20.73 25.65
C GLU A 168 -21.41 21.10 25.80
N TYR A 169 -20.59 20.76 24.81
CA TYR A 169 -19.19 21.15 24.76
C TYR A 169 -19.01 22.67 24.74
N GLU A 170 -19.74 23.41 23.90
CA GLU A 170 -19.66 24.88 23.82
C GLU A 170 -20.04 25.53 25.15
N MET A 171 -21.09 25.05 25.82
CA MET A 171 -21.49 25.52 27.15
C MET A 171 -20.43 25.23 28.22
N ALA A 172 -19.85 24.01 28.21
CA ALA A 172 -18.77 23.65 29.13
C ALA A 172 -17.49 24.45 28.88
N MET A 173 -17.17 24.74 27.61
CA MET A 173 -16.00 25.52 27.21
C MET A 173 -16.14 26.98 27.67
N ALA A 174 -17.30 27.60 27.46
CA ALA A 174 -17.58 28.95 27.94
C ALA A 174 -17.49 29.06 29.48
N LEU A 175 -18.00 28.06 30.21
CA LEU A 175 -17.89 28.00 31.67
C LEU A 175 -16.43 27.88 32.10
N TRP A 176 -15.65 27.01 31.45
CA TRP A 176 -14.23 26.83 31.74
C TRP A 176 -13.42 28.11 31.48
N GLU A 177 -13.67 28.81 30.37
CA GLU A 177 -13.02 30.08 30.04
C GLU A 177 -13.36 31.14 31.10
N SER A 178 -14.62 31.23 31.51
CA SER A 178 -15.05 32.20 32.54
C SER A 178 -14.39 31.96 33.90
N ASN A 179 -14.24 30.69 34.33
CA ASN A 179 -13.54 30.35 35.58
C ASN A 179 -12.05 30.65 35.49
N ALA A 180 -11.41 30.36 34.35
CA ALA A 180 -9.99 30.67 34.14
C ALA A 180 -9.71 32.19 34.19
N HIS A 181 -10.63 33.01 33.70
CA HIS A 181 -10.55 34.47 33.81
C HIS A 181 -10.74 34.98 35.26
N GLN A 182 -11.66 34.39 36.03
CA GLN A 182 -11.88 34.76 37.44
C GLN A 182 -10.69 34.41 38.34
N ASP A 183 -10.05 33.26 38.13
CA ASP A 183 -8.86 32.84 38.85
C ASP A 183 -7.65 33.76 38.54
N ALA A 184 -7.61 34.37 37.36
CA ALA A 184 -6.56 35.33 36.96
C ALA A 184 -6.77 36.74 37.57
N GLU A 185 -8.01 37.16 37.82
CA GLU A 185 -8.34 38.48 38.39
C GLU A 185 -8.27 38.52 39.93
N THR A 186 -8.56 37.42 40.63
CA THR A 186 -8.69 37.42 42.10
C THR A 186 -7.40 37.15 42.87
N GLY A 187 -6.35 36.63 42.25
CA GLY A 187 -5.03 36.44 42.89
C GLY A 187 -5.01 35.59 44.18
N GLU A 188 -6.12 34.95 44.55
CA GLU A 188 -6.22 34.16 45.78
C GLU A 188 -5.75 32.72 45.55
N ILE A 189 -4.56 32.41 46.06
CA ILE A 189 -4.12 31.03 46.25
C ILE A 189 -4.93 30.45 47.43
N GLN A 190 -6.11 29.88 47.15
CA GLN A 190 -6.86 29.15 48.16
C GLN A 190 -6.24 27.76 48.39
N THR A 191 -5.42 27.65 49.44
CA THR A 191 -4.95 26.38 50.00
C THR A 191 -6.10 25.69 50.75
N GLY A 192 -6.91 24.89 50.05
CA GLY A 192 -7.95 24.09 50.71
C GLY A 192 -8.76 23.22 49.75
N LYS A 193 -8.54 21.89 49.80
CA LYS A 193 -9.11 20.83 48.96
C LYS A 193 -8.83 21.00 47.46
N LYS A 194 -7.98 20.12 46.91
CA LYS A 194 -7.86 19.89 45.46
C LYS A 194 -9.26 19.72 44.85
N ARG A 195 -9.86 20.78 44.31
CA ARG A 195 -10.82 20.64 43.21
C ARG A 195 -10.06 19.89 42.13
N LYS A 196 -10.63 18.79 41.64
CA LYS A 196 -10.05 18.12 40.47
C LYS A 196 -9.88 19.21 39.42
N ALA A 197 -8.67 19.37 38.90
CA ALA A 197 -8.45 20.21 37.74
C ALA A 197 -9.28 19.56 36.63
N ASP A 198 -10.51 20.02 36.44
CA ASP A 198 -11.30 19.64 35.29
C ASP A 198 -10.52 20.18 34.10
N GLY A 199 -9.84 19.27 33.41
CA GLY A 199 -9.06 19.59 32.23
C GLY A 199 -9.94 20.29 31.20
N GLN A 200 -9.33 21.08 30.32
CA GLN A 200 -10.03 21.77 29.24
C GLN A 200 -11.01 20.81 28.55
N PRO A 201 -12.29 21.20 28.37
CA PRO A 201 -13.26 20.39 27.66
C PRO A 201 -12.71 19.93 26.30
N VAL A 202 -12.98 18.67 25.92
CA VAL A 202 -12.51 18.09 24.66
C VAL A 202 -13.63 18.17 23.62
N PRO A 203 -13.39 18.71 22.42
CA PRO A 203 -14.42 18.82 21.40
C PRO A 203 -14.90 17.44 20.92
N PRO A 204 -16.21 17.26 20.71
CA PRO A 204 -16.75 15.99 20.22
C PRO A 204 -16.30 15.75 18.77
N LYS A 205 -15.96 14.49 18.46
CA LYS A 205 -15.50 14.10 17.11
C LYS A 205 -16.64 14.19 16.12
N LYS A 206 -16.46 14.99 15.06
CA LYS A 206 -17.42 15.10 13.97
C LYS A 206 -17.63 13.72 13.32
N PRO A 207 -18.88 13.25 13.19
CA PRO A 207 -19.16 11.98 12.54
C PRO A 207 -18.80 12.06 11.05
N LYS A 208 -18.45 10.91 10.48
CA LYS A 208 -18.19 10.73 9.07
C LYS A 208 -19.11 9.64 8.53
N VAL A 209 -19.52 9.77 7.28
CA VAL A 209 -20.25 8.70 6.60
C VAL A 209 -19.28 7.53 6.41
N ARG A 210 -19.66 6.35 6.89
CA ARG A 210 -18.79 5.16 6.83
C ARG A 210 -18.66 4.58 5.42
N MET A 211 -19.71 4.70 4.60
CA MET A 211 -19.75 4.28 3.19
C MET A 211 -20.27 5.45 2.37
N GLN A 212 -19.35 6.12 1.67
CA GLN A 212 -19.65 7.30 0.87
C GLN A 212 -20.11 6.90 -0.52
N ASP A 213 -20.95 7.74 -1.13
CA ASP A 213 -21.34 7.58 -2.52
C ASP A 213 -20.11 7.70 -3.44
N GLY A 214 -20.06 6.91 -4.51
CA GLY A 214 -18.97 6.88 -5.46
C GLY A 214 -17.71 6.09 -5.04
N GLU A 215 -17.56 5.61 -3.80
CA GLU A 215 -16.39 4.81 -3.39
C GLU A 215 -16.22 3.54 -4.22
N ALA A 216 -17.29 2.78 -4.43
CA ALA A 216 -17.27 1.58 -5.26
C ALA A 216 -16.86 1.90 -6.71
N ARG A 217 -17.43 2.96 -7.30
CA ARG A 217 -17.06 3.41 -8.65
C ARG A 217 -15.60 3.86 -8.73
N ASN A 218 -15.13 4.58 -7.72
CA ASN A 218 -13.73 5.02 -7.67
C ASN A 218 -12.78 3.82 -7.56
N PHE A 219 -13.14 2.80 -6.76
CA PHE A 219 -12.38 1.57 -6.70
C PHE A 219 -12.36 0.80 -8.02
N LEU A 220 -13.47 0.79 -8.78
CA LEU A 220 -13.49 0.16 -10.11
C LEU A 220 -12.54 0.83 -11.10
N ARG A 221 -12.31 2.15 -10.98
CA ARG A 221 -11.26 2.85 -11.76
C ARG A 221 -9.88 2.32 -11.41
N LEU A 222 -9.55 2.22 -10.12
CA LEU A 222 -8.29 1.64 -9.64
C LEU A 222 -8.13 0.19 -10.14
N ALA A 223 -9.15 -0.64 -9.96
CA ALA A 223 -9.13 -2.05 -10.38
C ALA A 223 -8.86 -2.19 -11.87
N THR A 224 -9.53 -1.37 -12.69
CA THR A 224 -9.36 -1.37 -14.15
C THR A 224 -7.97 -0.89 -14.55
N ALA A 225 -7.47 0.19 -13.93
CA ALA A 225 -6.11 0.67 -14.15
C ALA A 225 -5.07 -0.40 -13.80
N LEU A 226 -5.20 -1.04 -12.63
CA LEU A 226 -4.30 -2.11 -12.19
C LEU A 226 -4.36 -3.33 -13.10
N LYS A 227 -5.54 -3.71 -13.59
CA LYS A 227 -5.68 -4.83 -14.53
C LYS A 227 -4.90 -4.59 -15.81
N ILE A 228 -4.85 -3.35 -16.30
CA ILE A 228 -4.05 -2.98 -17.47
C ILE A 228 -2.56 -2.91 -17.11
N LEU A 229 -2.19 -2.12 -16.09
CA LEU A 229 -0.79 -1.90 -15.69
C LEU A 229 -0.06 -3.19 -15.29
N LEU A 230 -0.79 -4.18 -14.76
CA LEU A 230 -0.23 -5.47 -14.32
C LEU A 230 -0.39 -6.58 -15.37
N SER A 231 -0.71 -6.24 -16.62
CA SER A 231 -0.76 -7.19 -17.74
C SER A 231 0.65 -7.58 -18.19
N SER A 232 0.78 -8.78 -18.75
CA SER A 232 2.03 -9.29 -19.32
C SER A 232 2.37 -8.65 -20.68
N SER A 233 1.39 -8.05 -21.35
CA SER A 233 1.52 -7.34 -22.62
C SER A 233 0.63 -6.11 -22.57
N ILE A 234 1.17 -4.96 -22.95
CA ILE A 234 0.50 -3.66 -22.87
C ILE A 234 0.88 -2.83 -24.10
N ASP A 235 -0.10 -2.25 -24.78
CA ASP A 235 0.09 -1.27 -25.85
C ASP A 235 -0.11 0.18 -25.35
N ASP A 236 0.22 1.17 -26.19
CA ASP A 236 0.15 2.59 -25.80
C ASP A 236 -1.27 3.09 -25.54
N GLU A 237 -2.28 2.57 -26.26
CA GLU A 237 -3.69 2.94 -26.04
C GLU A 237 -4.18 2.44 -24.67
N GLN A 238 -3.81 1.21 -24.33
CA GLN A 238 -4.05 0.64 -23.01
C GLN A 238 -3.34 1.45 -21.92
N LEU A 239 -2.08 1.86 -22.14
CA LEU A 239 -1.35 2.69 -21.18
C LEU A 239 -2.01 4.05 -20.97
N GLU A 240 -2.44 4.73 -22.03
CA GLU A 240 -3.16 6.00 -21.92
C GLU A 240 -4.47 5.83 -21.13
N ARG A 241 -5.24 4.79 -21.43
CA ARG A 241 -6.45 4.46 -20.68
C ARG A 241 -6.15 4.18 -19.20
N ALA A 242 -5.09 3.43 -18.91
CA ALA A 242 -4.69 3.13 -17.54
C ALA A 242 -4.26 4.38 -16.77
N GLN A 243 -3.56 5.30 -17.45
CA GLN A 243 -3.16 6.59 -16.89
C GLN A 243 -4.39 7.42 -16.48
N ILE A 244 -5.34 7.62 -17.41
CA ILE A 244 -6.57 8.37 -17.15
C ILE A 244 -7.34 7.77 -15.97
N LEU A 245 -7.53 6.45 -15.96
CA LEU A 245 -8.24 5.77 -14.87
C LEU A 245 -7.53 5.88 -13.53
N LEU A 246 -6.19 5.82 -13.52
CA LEU A 246 -5.40 5.99 -12.30
C LEU A 246 -5.52 7.43 -11.78
N GLU A 247 -5.40 8.44 -12.65
CA GLU A 247 -5.55 9.85 -12.29
C GLU A 247 -6.96 10.15 -11.76
N GLU A 248 -8.01 9.67 -12.43
CA GLU A 248 -9.40 9.78 -11.96
C GLU A 248 -9.59 9.12 -10.60
N TYR A 249 -8.99 7.94 -10.37
CA TYR A 249 -9.01 7.29 -9.06
C TYR A 249 -8.35 8.15 -7.99
N LEU A 250 -7.18 8.72 -8.28
CA LEU A 250 -6.41 9.54 -7.34
C LEU A 250 -7.13 10.83 -6.96
N LEU A 251 -7.74 11.51 -7.94
CA LEU A 251 -8.56 12.68 -7.71
C LEU A 251 -9.81 12.33 -6.91
N GLY A 252 -10.53 11.27 -7.28
CA GLY A 252 -11.68 10.78 -6.54
C GLY A 252 -11.32 10.35 -5.11
N PHE A 253 -10.14 9.75 -4.90
CA PHE A 253 -9.66 9.39 -3.57
C PHE A 253 -9.44 10.65 -2.71
N LYS A 254 -8.84 11.70 -3.28
CA LYS A 254 -8.64 12.98 -2.59
C LYS A 254 -9.98 13.63 -2.23
N GLU A 255 -10.96 13.59 -3.13
CA GLU A 255 -12.31 14.12 -2.87
C GLU A 255 -13.04 13.36 -1.76
N LEU A 256 -12.97 12.03 -1.77
CA LEU A 256 -13.68 11.17 -0.82
C LEU A 256 -13.03 11.18 0.58
N TYR A 257 -11.71 11.16 0.67
CA TYR A 257 -11.01 10.97 1.96
C TYR A 257 -10.26 12.21 2.44
N GLY A 258 -10.12 13.23 1.59
CA GLY A 258 -9.38 14.45 1.86
C GLY A 258 -7.87 14.32 1.66
N GLU A 259 -7.19 15.47 1.58
CA GLU A 259 -5.75 15.54 1.32
C GLU A 259 -4.91 14.87 2.42
N SER A 260 -5.34 14.94 3.69
CA SER A 260 -4.64 14.29 4.81
C SER A 260 -4.62 12.75 4.71
N ALA A 261 -5.52 12.16 3.93
CA ALA A 261 -5.56 10.71 3.71
C ALA A 261 -4.60 10.26 2.60
N MET A 262 -4.13 11.20 1.76
CA MET A 262 -3.21 10.91 0.67
C MET A 262 -1.87 10.38 1.19
N LYS A 263 -1.25 9.47 0.43
CA LYS A 263 0.03 8.82 0.74
C LYS A 263 1.06 9.12 -0.34
N PRO A 264 2.37 9.17 0.00
CA PRO A 264 3.43 9.34 -0.99
C PRO A 264 3.35 8.34 -2.16
N ASN A 265 2.92 7.10 -1.87
CA ASN A 265 2.73 6.06 -2.88
C ASN A 265 1.81 6.47 -4.03
N GLN A 266 0.77 7.25 -3.75
CA GLN A 266 -0.16 7.75 -4.77
C GLN A 266 0.50 8.76 -5.70
N ALA A 267 1.36 9.63 -5.16
CA ALA A 267 2.15 10.54 -5.98
C ALA A 267 3.16 9.76 -6.84
N TRP A 268 3.84 8.76 -6.28
CA TRP A 268 4.78 7.93 -7.05
C TRP A 268 4.11 7.08 -8.13
N ALA A 269 2.85 6.71 -7.93
CA ALA A 269 2.11 5.87 -8.87
C ALA A 269 1.96 6.52 -10.24
N VAL A 270 1.91 7.85 -10.33
CA VAL A 270 1.72 8.55 -11.61
C VAL A 270 2.90 8.33 -12.58
N HIS A 271 4.08 7.97 -12.05
CA HIS A 271 5.27 7.70 -12.87
C HIS A 271 5.29 6.30 -13.48
N ILE A 272 4.37 5.41 -13.09
CA ILE A 272 4.44 4.01 -13.52
C ILE A 272 4.25 3.85 -15.02
N VAL A 273 3.46 4.71 -15.65
CA VAL A 273 3.17 4.65 -17.08
C VAL A 273 4.44 4.93 -17.89
N ASP A 274 5.17 5.98 -17.52
CA ASP A 274 6.46 6.30 -18.16
C ASP A 274 7.50 5.20 -17.91
N GLN A 275 7.49 4.58 -16.73
CA GLN A 275 8.37 3.44 -16.45
C GLN A 275 8.02 2.20 -17.28
N ILE A 276 6.74 1.96 -17.58
CA ILE A 276 6.37 0.86 -18.48
C ILE A 276 6.81 1.16 -19.91
N ARG A 277 6.76 2.42 -20.36
CA ARG A 277 7.32 2.82 -21.66
C ARG A 277 8.83 2.62 -21.73
N ASP A 278 9.55 2.99 -20.67
CA ASP A 278 11.02 2.92 -20.61
C ASP A 278 11.55 1.48 -20.41
N PHE A 279 10.87 0.65 -19.60
CA PHE A 279 11.37 -0.67 -19.16
C PHE A 279 10.53 -1.87 -19.62
N GLY A 280 9.44 -1.63 -20.35
CA GLY A 280 8.45 -2.64 -20.74
C GLY A 280 7.47 -2.98 -19.61
N PRO A 281 6.62 -4.01 -19.79
CA PRO A 281 5.62 -4.40 -18.80
C PRO A 281 6.22 -4.63 -17.41
N VAL A 282 5.41 -4.46 -16.35
CA VAL A 282 5.87 -4.53 -14.95
C VAL A 282 6.65 -5.80 -14.60
N TYR A 283 6.41 -6.89 -15.32
CA TYR A 283 7.13 -8.15 -15.17
C TYR A 283 8.64 -8.04 -15.41
N SER A 284 9.08 -7.04 -16.18
CA SER A 284 10.49 -6.76 -16.46
C SER A 284 11.25 -6.18 -15.26
N PHE A 285 10.56 -5.52 -14.33
CA PHE A 285 11.22 -4.75 -13.25
C PHE A 285 10.62 -4.91 -11.86
N TRP A 286 9.47 -5.56 -11.72
CA TRP A 286 8.85 -5.79 -10.42
C TRP A 286 9.71 -6.72 -9.52
N THR A 287 9.61 -6.51 -8.22
CA THR A 287 10.55 -7.12 -7.26
C THR A 287 10.12 -8.47 -6.71
N PHE A 288 8.98 -9.04 -7.14
CA PHE A 288 8.51 -10.37 -6.72
C PHE A 288 9.60 -11.46 -6.85
N VAL A 289 10.29 -11.48 -7.99
CA VAL A 289 11.36 -12.47 -8.25
C VAL A 289 12.53 -12.24 -7.30
N SER A 290 12.99 -10.99 -7.20
CA SER A 290 14.11 -10.60 -6.34
C SER A 290 13.82 -10.88 -4.86
N GLU A 291 12.61 -10.63 -4.38
CA GLU A 291 12.23 -10.92 -2.99
C GLU A 291 12.18 -12.42 -2.71
N ARG A 292 11.65 -13.22 -3.66
CA ARG A 292 11.70 -14.68 -3.57
C ARG A 292 13.13 -15.21 -3.53
N LEU A 293 14.01 -14.66 -4.37
CA LEU A 293 15.44 -14.98 -4.36
C LEU A 293 16.09 -14.58 -3.02
N ASN A 294 15.78 -13.41 -2.48
CA ASN A 294 16.26 -12.99 -1.17
C ASN A 294 15.86 -13.96 -0.06
N LYS A 295 14.62 -14.46 -0.09
CA LYS A 295 14.15 -15.47 0.88
C LYS A 295 14.93 -16.78 0.75
N LEU A 296 15.21 -17.23 -0.48
CA LEU A 296 16.04 -18.41 -0.71
C LEU A 296 17.46 -18.20 -0.18
N LEU A 297 18.07 -17.04 -0.46
CA LEU A 297 19.42 -16.73 -0.01
C LEU A 297 19.52 -16.66 1.53
N LYS A 298 18.49 -16.12 2.20
CA LYS A 298 18.39 -16.08 3.66
C LYS A 298 18.32 -17.46 4.32
N ASN A 299 17.85 -18.48 3.61
CA ASN A 299 17.76 -19.84 4.14
C ASN A 299 19.11 -20.58 4.09
N PHE A 300 20.11 -20.06 3.38
CA PHE A 300 21.44 -20.66 3.42
C PHE A 300 22.11 -20.37 4.76
N ASN A 301 22.61 -21.44 5.39
CA ASN A 301 23.42 -21.30 6.59
C ASN A 301 24.74 -20.60 6.23
N SER A 302 24.93 -19.38 6.74
CA SER A 302 26.15 -18.59 6.57
C SER A 302 27.17 -18.80 7.69
N ASN A 303 26.89 -19.68 8.66
CA ASN A 303 27.71 -19.93 9.86
C ASN A 303 28.12 -18.65 10.61
N GLY A 304 27.34 -17.57 10.50
CA GLY A 304 27.63 -16.28 11.14
C GLY A 304 28.84 -15.52 10.58
N LEU A 305 29.37 -15.92 9.42
CA LEU A 305 30.53 -15.29 8.79
C LEU A 305 30.24 -13.81 8.42
N LYS A 306 31.18 -12.91 8.73
CA LYS A 306 31.08 -11.45 8.48
C LYS A 306 32.21 -10.98 7.56
N GLY A 307 32.17 -9.71 7.14
CA GLY A 307 33.27 -9.06 6.41
C GLY A 307 33.43 -9.54 4.96
N GLY A 308 32.32 -9.71 4.22
CA GLY A 308 32.36 -10.09 2.79
C GLY A 308 32.36 -11.60 2.51
N GLN A 309 32.46 -12.44 3.55
CA GLN A 309 32.46 -13.90 3.42
C GLN A 309 31.05 -14.52 3.37
N MET A 310 30.05 -13.77 3.82
CA MET A 310 28.66 -14.21 3.81
C MET A 310 28.16 -14.34 2.36
N GLU A 311 28.48 -13.35 1.54
CA GLU A 311 28.14 -13.21 0.14
C GLU A 311 28.76 -14.37 -0.67
N ILE A 312 30.04 -14.69 -0.41
CA ILE A 312 30.74 -15.82 -1.03
C ILE A 312 30.07 -17.14 -0.65
N SER A 313 29.68 -17.31 0.61
CA SER A 313 29.04 -18.52 1.11
C SER A 313 27.64 -18.71 0.53
N MET A 314 26.85 -17.63 0.43
CA MET A 314 25.56 -17.62 -0.25
C MET A 314 25.71 -17.97 -1.73
N MET A 315 26.66 -17.34 -2.44
CA MET A 315 26.92 -17.61 -3.86
C MET A 315 27.30 -19.08 -4.12
N ARG A 316 28.23 -19.63 -3.32
CA ARG A 316 28.66 -21.03 -3.44
C ARG A 316 27.51 -22.00 -3.15
N SER A 317 26.71 -21.72 -2.12
CA SER A 317 25.58 -22.57 -1.75
C SER A 317 24.47 -22.55 -2.81
N PHE A 318 24.12 -21.37 -3.31
CA PHE A 318 23.19 -21.22 -4.42
C PHE A 318 23.68 -21.94 -5.69
N GLY A 319 24.96 -21.81 -6.03
CA GLY A 319 25.57 -22.50 -7.17
C GLY A 319 25.49 -24.02 -7.06
N ARG A 320 25.83 -24.58 -5.89
CA ARG A 320 25.70 -26.03 -5.62
C ARG A 320 24.26 -26.52 -5.72
N GLU A 321 23.31 -25.79 -5.13
CA GLU A 321 21.90 -26.17 -5.20
C GLU A 321 21.37 -26.14 -6.64
N LYS A 322 21.73 -25.13 -7.43
CA LYS A 322 21.37 -25.05 -8.85
C LYS A 322 21.92 -26.24 -9.64
N GLN A 323 23.20 -26.59 -9.42
CA GLN A 323 23.82 -27.77 -10.06
C GLN A 323 23.09 -29.06 -9.66
N LEU A 324 22.80 -29.24 -8.37
CA LEU A 324 22.09 -30.42 -7.87
C LEU A 324 20.67 -30.52 -8.43
N ARG A 325 19.91 -29.42 -8.43
CA ARG A 325 18.58 -29.36 -9.06
C ARG A 325 18.64 -29.72 -10.54
N THR A 326 19.65 -29.22 -11.26
CA THR A 326 19.86 -29.55 -12.68
C THR A 326 20.15 -31.05 -12.86
N MET A 327 21.02 -31.63 -12.02
CA MET A 327 21.34 -33.06 -12.05
C MET A 327 20.14 -33.95 -11.70
N VAL A 328 19.18 -33.48 -10.90
CA VAL A 328 17.96 -34.25 -10.54
C VAL A 328 16.83 -34.05 -11.55
N TYR A 329 16.75 -32.88 -12.22
CA TYR A 329 15.72 -32.62 -13.24
C TYR A 329 16.04 -33.23 -14.61
N VAL A 330 17.32 -33.34 -15.00
CA VAL A 330 17.73 -33.92 -16.29
C VAL A 330 17.39 -35.43 -16.43
N PRO A 331 17.55 -36.29 -15.40
CA PRO A 331 17.20 -37.71 -15.46
C PRO A 331 15.71 -37.96 -15.73
N PHE A 332 14.81 -37.08 -15.27
CA PHE A 332 13.36 -37.28 -15.38
C PHE A 332 12.83 -37.07 -16.81
N ARG A 333 13.52 -36.27 -17.64
CA ARG A 333 13.19 -36.13 -19.06
C ARG A 333 13.72 -37.27 -19.93
N VAL A 334 14.82 -37.90 -19.53
CA VAL A 334 15.40 -39.03 -20.29
C VAL A 334 14.59 -40.32 -20.05
N LEU A 335 14.03 -40.52 -18.86
CA LEU A 335 13.21 -41.70 -18.54
C LEU A 335 11.81 -41.70 -19.18
N HIS A 336 11.21 -40.53 -19.42
CA HIS A 336 9.90 -40.44 -20.12
C HIS A 336 9.99 -40.34 -21.65
N GLY A 337 11.18 -40.13 -22.21
CA GLY A 337 11.40 -40.09 -23.66
C GLY A 337 11.68 -41.45 -24.32
N LEU A 338 11.74 -42.54 -23.54
CA LEU A 338 12.13 -43.88 -24.02
C LEU A 338 10.97 -44.90 -24.09
N THR A 339 9.72 -44.49 -23.84
CA THR A 339 8.56 -45.41 -23.88
C THR A 339 7.51 -45.12 -24.95
N SER A 340 7.77 -44.25 -25.93
CA SER A 340 6.83 -44.03 -27.04
C SER A 340 7.49 -44.13 -28.42
N THR A 341 7.98 -45.33 -28.76
CA THR A 341 8.14 -45.73 -30.17
C THR A 341 7.70 -47.17 -30.34
N SER A 342 6.41 -47.38 -30.59
CA SER A 342 5.95 -48.53 -31.38
C SER A 342 4.58 -48.23 -31.99
N SER A 343 4.60 -48.06 -33.32
CA SER A 343 3.59 -48.52 -34.29
C SER A 343 2.11 -48.16 -34.08
N PHE A 344 1.55 -47.40 -35.02
CA PHE A 344 0.65 -47.98 -36.03
C PHE A 344 0.53 -47.06 -37.25
N SER A 345 0.68 -47.68 -38.41
CA SER A 345 0.42 -47.15 -39.75
C SER A 345 -1.01 -47.47 -40.19
N SER A 346 -1.47 -46.72 -41.19
CA SER A 346 -2.67 -46.84 -42.04
C SER A 346 -3.78 -45.85 -41.71
#